data_AF-D6ZIM5-F1
#
_entry.id   AF-D6ZIM5-F1
#
_cell.length_a   1.000
_cell.length_b   1.000
_cell.length_c   1.000
_cell.angle_alpha   90.00
_cell.angle_beta   90.00
_cell.angle_gamma   90.00
#
_symmetry.space_group_name_H-M   'P 1'
#
loop_
_entity.id
_entity.type
_entity.pdbx_description
1 polymer ?
#
loop_
_entity_poly.entity_id
_entity_poly.type
_entity_poly.pdbx_seq_one_letter_code
_entity_poly.pdbx_strand_id
1 'polypeptide(L)'
;MTAVPAGLRGDLTKWLIEIAPGVFVGNPSARVRDLLWERTVALCKDGRALLIFSSNNEQGMEFRTHRHSWIPTDFDGVTLMMRPSGDGQQYYSRRTGWSIARHQGRKRRGV
;
A
#
# COMPACT_ATOMS: atom_id res chain seq x y z
N MET A 1 3.87 4.21 0.86
CA MET A 1 3.45 2.99 1.57
C MET A 1 3.33 3.27 3.06
N THR A 2 2.40 2.63 3.76
CA THR A 2 2.08 2.91 5.17
C THR A 2 1.77 1.62 5.92
N ALA A 3 2.17 1.53 7.20
CA ALA A 3 1.93 0.35 8.06
C ALA A 3 2.44 -0.98 7.46
N VAL A 4 3.58 -0.93 6.77
CA VAL A 4 4.20 -2.10 6.13
C VAL A 4 5.30 -2.71 7.01
N PRO A 5 5.63 -4.00 6.83
CA PRO A 5 6.78 -4.61 7.50
C PRO A 5 8.11 -3.94 7.10
N ALA A 6 9.06 -3.84 8.04
CA ALA A 6 10.38 -3.24 7.78
C ALA A 6 11.13 -3.91 6.61
N GLY A 7 10.95 -5.22 6.40
CA GLY A 7 11.57 -5.95 5.30
C GLY A 7 11.18 -5.43 3.90
N LEU A 8 9.95 -4.93 3.72
CA LEU A 8 9.52 -4.35 2.44
C LEU A 8 10.26 -3.04 2.16
N ARG A 9 10.47 -2.21 3.18
CA ARG A 9 11.24 -0.96 3.05
C ARG A 9 12.64 -1.22 2.53
N GLY A 10 13.37 -2.12 3.18
CA GLY A 10 14.73 -2.49 2.76
C GLY A 10 14.78 -3.16 1.38
N ASP A 11 13.71 -3.82 0.94
CA ASP A 11 13.63 -4.38 -0.41
C ASP A 11 13.50 -3.30 -1.48
N LEU A 12 12.64 -2.30 -1.25
CA LEU A 12 12.42 -1.19 -2.19
C LEU A 12 13.64 -0.28 -2.33
N THR A 13 14.40 -0.05 -1.26
CA THR A 13 15.61 0.78 -1.29
C THR A 13 16.73 0.21 -2.17
N LYS A 14 16.64 -1.05 -2.62
CA LYS A 14 17.58 -1.64 -3.59
C LYS A 14 17.40 -1.09 -5.00
N TRP A 15 16.22 -0.53 -5.29
CA TRP A 15 15.82 -0.11 -6.64
C TRP A 15 15.38 1.35 -6.70
N LEU A 16 14.88 1.90 -5.59
CA LEU A 16 14.28 3.22 -5.50
C LEU A 16 14.94 4.02 -4.37
N ILE A 17 14.91 5.34 -4.49
CA ILE A 17 15.40 6.25 -3.46
C ILE A 17 14.24 6.59 -2.52
N GLU A 18 14.44 6.40 -1.22
CA GLU A 18 13.46 6.83 -0.21
C GLU A 18 13.69 8.29 0.14
N ILE A 19 12.80 9.17 -0.32
CA ILE A 19 12.92 10.63 -0.12
C ILE A 19 12.22 11.11 1.16
N ALA A 20 11.31 10.31 1.70
CA ALA A 20 10.62 10.53 2.96
C ALA A 20 10.12 9.18 3.50
N PRO A 21 9.79 9.05 4.80
CA PRO A 21 9.31 7.79 5.36
C PRO A 21 8.14 7.19 4.57
N GLY A 22 8.38 6.05 3.92
CA GLY A 22 7.36 5.38 3.12
C GLY A 22 7.15 5.94 1.70
N VAL A 23 7.95 6.91 1.24
CA VAL A 23 7.87 7.51 -0.10
C VAL A 23 9.13 7.17 -0.89
N PHE A 24 8.95 6.44 -1.98
CA PHE A 24 10.04 5.93 -2.82
C PHE A 24 9.90 6.47 -4.24
N VAL A 25 11.01 6.91 -4.81
CA VAL A 25 11.07 7.51 -6.15
C VAL A 25 12.18 6.86 -6.97
N GLY A 26 11.91 6.64 -8.25
CA GLY A 26 12.87 6.14 -9.23
C GLY A 26 12.25 6.11 -10.62
N ASN A 27 13.07 5.80 -11.63
CA ASN A 27 12.64 5.67 -13.02
C ASN A 27 12.95 4.28 -13.59
N PRO A 28 12.39 3.19 -13.03
CA PRO A 28 12.57 1.85 -13.57
C PRO A 28 11.85 1.67 -14.91
N SER A 29 12.33 0.73 -15.73
CA SER A 29 11.57 0.28 -16.91
C SER A 29 10.21 -0.29 -16.52
N ALA A 30 9.26 -0.33 -17.45
CA ALA A 30 7.92 -0.88 -17.22
C ALA A 30 7.95 -2.29 -16.61
N ARG A 31 8.83 -3.16 -17.11
CA ARG A 31 9.03 -4.52 -16.57
C ARG A 31 9.46 -4.50 -15.10
N VAL A 32 10.46 -3.68 -14.76
CA VAL A 32 10.97 -3.59 -13.38
C VAL A 32 9.92 -2.97 -12.46
N ARG A 33 9.21 -1.93 -12.92
CA ARG A 33 8.07 -1.33 -12.21
C ARG A 33 7.00 -2.37 -11.86
N ASP A 34 6.60 -3.21 -12.81
CA ASP A 34 5.54 -4.21 -12.61
C ASP A 34 5.98 -5.29 -11.62
N LEU A 35 7.24 -5.76 -11.70
CA LEU A 35 7.82 -6.67 -10.72
C LEU A 35 7.92 -6.03 -9.32
N LEU A 36 8.32 -4.76 -9.22
CA LEU A 36 8.33 -4.03 -7.95
C LEU A 36 6.92 -3.91 -7.36
N TRP A 37 5.90 -3.72 -8.19
CA TRP A 37 4.51 -3.67 -7.76
C TRP A 37 4.04 -5.00 -7.17
N GLU A 38 4.25 -6.10 -7.88
CA GLU A 38 3.88 -7.44 -7.43
C GLU A 38 4.55 -7.79 -6.10
N ARG A 39 5.86 -7.52 -5.98
CA ARG A 39 6.61 -7.72 -4.74
C ARG A 39 6.08 -6.85 -3.61
N THR A 40 5.77 -5.59 -3.89
CA THR A 40 5.20 -4.66 -2.91
C THR A 40 3.89 -5.22 -2.38
N VAL A 41 2.96 -5.59 -3.25
CA VAL A 41 1.65 -6.16 -2.89
C VAL A 41 1.81 -7.44 -2.06
N ALA A 42 2.69 -8.36 -2.47
CA ALA A 42 2.94 -9.61 -1.77
C ALA A 42 3.49 -9.40 -0.34
N LEU A 43 4.36 -8.40 -0.16
CA LEU A 43 5.05 -8.15 1.11
C LEU A 43 4.35 -7.09 1.98
N CYS A 44 3.39 -6.34 1.45
CA CYS A 44 2.68 -5.25 2.14
C CYS A 44 1.91 -5.74 3.39
N LYS A 45 1.50 -7.02 3.40
CA LYS A 45 0.65 -7.64 4.44
C LYS A 45 -0.63 -6.83 4.67
N ASP A 46 -0.76 -6.20 5.84
CA ASP A 46 -1.90 -5.37 6.22
C ASP A 46 -1.67 -3.88 6.00
N GLY A 47 -0.50 -3.53 5.47
CA GLY A 47 -0.15 -2.18 5.07
C GLY A 47 -0.86 -1.74 3.79
N ARG A 48 -0.55 -0.51 3.39
CA ARG A 48 -1.12 0.15 2.21
C ARG A 48 -0.01 0.58 1.27
N ALA A 49 -0.26 0.48 -0.02
CA ALA A 49 0.65 0.97 -1.05
C ALA A 49 -0.11 1.70 -2.16
N LEU A 50 0.55 2.71 -2.71
CA LEU A 50 0.16 3.43 -3.90
C LEU A 50 1.40 3.46 -4.79
N LEU A 51 1.24 3.05 -6.04
CA LEU A 51 2.26 3.21 -7.08
C LEU A 51 1.74 4.28 -8.03
N ILE A 52 2.60 5.24 -8.37
CA ILE A 52 2.37 6.24 -9.42
C ILE A 52 3.51 6.09 -10.42
N PHE A 53 3.21 6.09 -11.71
CA PHE A 53 4.21 5.95 -12.76
C PHE A 53 3.82 6.73 -14.01
N SER A 54 4.82 7.17 -14.77
CA SER A 54 4.61 7.86 -16.04
C SER A 54 3.94 6.94 -17.06
N SER A 55 2.96 7.47 -17.78
CA SER A 55 2.27 6.79 -18.88
C SER A 55 2.06 7.77 -20.04
N ASN A 56 1.90 7.25 -21.26
CA ASN A 56 1.66 8.06 -22.44
C ASN A 56 0.15 8.27 -22.64
N ASN A 57 -0.48 8.93 -21.67
CA ASN A 57 -1.89 9.32 -21.69
C ASN A 57 -2.01 10.82 -21.41
N GLU A 58 -3.23 11.36 -21.46
CA GLU A 58 -3.48 12.80 -21.25
C GLU A 58 -2.98 13.31 -19.89
N GLN A 59 -3.06 12.49 -18.84
CA GLN A 59 -2.61 12.85 -17.50
C GLN A 59 -1.08 12.72 -17.33
N GLY A 60 -0.38 12.10 -18.28
CA GLY A 60 1.05 11.79 -18.20
C GLY A 60 1.41 10.75 -17.14
N MET A 61 0.41 10.14 -16.48
CA MET A 61 0.62 9.22 -15.38
C MET A 61 -0.55 8.25 -15.20
N GLU A 62 -0.25 7.16 -14.51
CA GLU A 62 -1.22 6.20 -13.99
C GLU A 62 -0.87 5.83 -12.56
N PHE A 63 -1.83 5.24 -11.85
CA PHE A 63 -1.61 4.80 -10.49
C PHE A 63 -2.30 3.47 -10.19
N ARG A 64 -1.67 2.67 -9.31
CA ARG A 64 -2.20 1.42 -8.78
C ARG A 64 -2.29 1.51 -7.26
N THR A 65 -3.37 0.97 -6.70
CA THR A 65 -3.61 0.98 -5.25
C THR A 65 -3.58 -0.43 -4.68
N HIS A 66 -3.10 -0.54 -3.44
CA HIS A 66 -3.23 -1.74 -2.62
C HIS A 66 -3.68 -1.34 -1.22
N ARG A 67 -4.87 -1.81 -0.84
CA ARG A 67 -5.49 -1.52 0.45
C ARG A 67 -5.66 -0.02 0.77
N HIS A 68 -5.71 0.81 -0.27
CA HIS A 68 -5.91 2.25 -0.15
C HIS A 68 -7.39 2.54 0.08
N SER A 69 -7.68 3.57 0.88
CA SER A 69 -9.07 3.95 1.21
C SER A 69 -9.79 4.67 0.07
N TRP A 70 -9.04 5.25 -0.86
CA TRP A 70 -9.59 5.92 -2.05
C TRP A 70 -9.35 5.03 -3.27
N ILE A 71 -10.31 5.04 -4.18
CA ILE A 71 -10.39 4.09 -5.29
C ILE A 71 -10.14 4.85 -6.60
N PRO A 72 -9.18 4.41 -7.44
CA PRO A 72 -9.04 4.90 -8.80
C PRO A 72 -10.35 4.73 -9.58
N THR A 73 -10.90 5.80 -10.12
CA THR A 73 -12.17 5.79 -10.84
C THR A 73 -12.03 6.61 -12.13
N ASP A 74 -12.49 6.03 -13.24
CA ASP A 74 -12.54 6.73 -14.52
C ASP A 74 -13.65 7.78 -14.53
N PHE A 75 -13.33 8.97 -15.03
CA PHE A 75 -14.26 10.05 -15.26
C PHE A 75 -13.97 10.66 -16.63
N ASP A 76 -14.67 10.16 -17.64
CA ASP A 76 -14.54 10.61 -19.03
C ASP A 76 -13.10 10.50 -19.58
N GLY A 77 -12.44 9.37 -19.33
CA GLY A 77 -11.06 9.12 -19.74
C GLY A 77 -9.98 9.68 -18.80
N VAL A 78 -10.37 10.46 -17.79
CA VAL A 78 -9.47 10.97 -16.74
C VAL A 78 -9.60 10.08 -15.51
N THR A 79 -8.49 9.48 -15.04
CA THR A 79 -8.52 8.69 -13.81
C THR A 79 -8.36 9.59 -12.59
N LEU A 80 -9.36 9.60 -11.71
CA LEU A 80 -9.39 10.35 -10.45
C LEU A 80 -9.38 9.42 -9.24
N MET A 81 -9.12 9.97 -8.05
CA MET A 81 -9.23 9.21 -6.81
C MET A 81 -10.56 9.52 -6.12
N MET A 82 -11.48 8.57 -6.12
CA MET A 82 -12.78 8.69 -5.47
C MET A 82 -12.66 8.32 -3.99
N ARG A 83 -13.15 9.19 -3.11
CA ARG A 83 -13.33 8.91 -1.68
C ARG A 83 -14.72 8.30 -1.48
N PRO A 84 -14.83 7.03 -1.07
CA PRO A 84 -16.14 6.43 -0.84
C PRO A 84 -16.88 7.12 0.31
N SER A 85 -18.17 7.40 0.10
CA SER A 85 -19.10 7.84 1.13
C SER A 85 -19.55 6.64 1.98
N GLY A 86 -19.65 6.84 3.30
CA GLY A 86 -20.22 5.90 4.29
C GLY A 86 -19.99 4.41 4.04
N ASP A 87 -20.94 3.79 3.35
CA ASP A 87 -21.06 2.34 3.14
C ASP A 87 -20.12 1.77 2.07
N GLY A 88 -19.53 2.61 1.22
CA GLY A 88 -18.60 2.21 0.15
C GLY A 88 -17.14 2.09 0.60
N GLN A 89 -16.81 2.39 1.86
CA GLN A 89 -15.43 2.27 2.34
C GLN A 89 -14.99 0.81 2.35
N GLN A 90 -14.01 0.49 1.51
CA GLN A 90 -13.36 -0.82 1.57
C GLN A 90 -12.57 -0.94 2.88
N TYR A 91 -13.19 -1.56 3.88
CA TYR A 91 -12.54 -1.93 5.12
C TYR A 91 -11.75 -3.22 4.93
N TYR A 92 -10.44 -3.07 4.74
CA TYR A 92 -9.53 -4.20 4.79
C TYR A 92 -9.43 -4.72 6.23
N SER A 93 -9.88 -5.95 6.46
CA SER A 93 -9.79 -6.59 7.78
C SER A 93 -8.33 -6.67 8.22
N ARG A 94 -8.00 -6.05 9.36
CA ARG A 94 -6.69 -6.20 9.98
C ARG A 94 -6.59 -7.57 10.61
N ARG A 95 -5.41 -8.21 10.54
CA ARG A 95 -5.15 -9.42 11.34
C ARG A 95 -5.28 -9.08 12.83
N THR A 96 -6.22 -9.73 13.51
CA THR A 96 -6.41 -9.63 14.95
C THR A 96 -5.59 -10.72 15.64
N GLY A 97 -5.13 -10.47 16.87
CA GLY A 97 -4.35 -11.46 17.63
C GLY A 97 -3.63 -10.88 18.85
N TRP A 98 -3.27 -9.60 18.79
CA TRP A 98 -2.65 -8.90 19.92
C TRP A 98 -3.57 -8.76 21.13
N SER A 99 -4.87 -8.57 20.93
CA SER A 99 -5.88 -8.53 21.99
C SER A 99 -5.98 -9.86 22.73
N ILE A 100 -5.92 -10.98 21.99
CA ILE A 100 -5.97 -12.34 22.53
C ILE A 100 -4.71 -12.64 23.36
N ALA A 101 -3.53 -12.33 22.83
CA ALA A 101 -2.26 -12.51 23.55
C ALA A 101 -2.21 -11.70 24.86
N ARG A 102 -2.73 -10.46 24.87
CA ARG A 102 -2.84 -9.63 26.08
C ARG A 102 -3.79 -10.22 27.12
N HIS A 103 -4.94 -10.74 26.70
CA HIS A 103 -5.88 -11.42 27.61
C HIS A 103 -5.28 -12.70 28.21
N GLN A 104 -4.54 -13.47 27.42
CA GLN A 104 -3.84 -14.67 27.89
C GLN A 104 -2.73 -14.33 28.89
N GLY A 105 -1.98 -13.24 28.67
CA GLY A 105 -0.97 -12.76 29.60
C GLY A 105 -1.55 -12.28 30.94
N ARG A 106 -2.72 -11.62 30.93
CA ARG A 106 -3.44 -11.23 32.16
C ARG A 106 -3.91 -12.43 32.96
N LYS A 107 -4.48 -13.45 32.31
CA LYS A 107 -4.87 -14.71 32.98
C LYS A 107 -3.69 -15.43 33.64
N ARG A 108 -2.49 -15.32 33.07
CA ARG A 108 -1.26 -15.92 33.62
C ARG A 108 -0.60 -15.12 34.75
N ARG A 109 -0.92 -13.84 34.90
CA ARG A 109 -0.38 -12.93 35.93
C ARG A 109 -1.31 -12.73 37.13
N GLY A 110 -2.52 -13.31 37.10
CA GLY A 110 -3.38 -13.42 38.26
C GLY A 110 -3.02 -14.66 39.07
N VAL A 111 -2.01 -14.52 39.93
CA VAL A 111 -1.86 -15.27 41.19
C VAL A 111 -1.97 -14.23 42.29
#